data_AF-A0A218ZF71-F1
#
_entry.id   AF-A0A218ZF71-F1
#
_cell.length_a   1.000
_cell.length_b   1.000
_cell.length_c   1.000
_cell.angle_alpha   90.00
_cell.angle_beta   90.00
_cell.angle_gamma   90.00
#
_symmetry.space_group_name_H-M   'P 1'
#
loop_
_entity.id
_entity.type
_entity.pdbx_description
1 polymer ?
#
loop_
_entity_poly.entity_id
_entity_poly.type
_entity_poly.pdbx_seq_one_letter_code
_entity_poly.pdbx_strand_id
1 'polypeptide(L)'
;MASMNRLRDFFAVLGDDVHEGSLSPASTWTSRRGGCRVRVARCESVGIYISVRTVVCRATSHSRSAVTSRRMSSHGFTSFRAIYSSLLSAHPAPLLPPSNAHCAKLASQIAALQLHPTLEAALHILNADLPSAHFLVRHMQSAPAVEGMLLHGILHRVEGDLDNARAWYSDVAREGAELYARVWGGGGATFKDLDEGVREAAFAFGERREYGSGGAREGELDAGQRFLNAVQAFKETRAGARGGEDGERLARESRREIETLVEWCVQRFGTETWADARDAWVRNGEEVQKMSDEMVGGDKGRRTF
;
A
#
# COMPACT_ATOMS: atom_id res chain seq x y z
N MET A 1 1.77 -25.37 42.71
CA MET A 1 2.34 -26.48 41.91
C MET A 1 1.64 -26.71 40.56
N ALA A 2 0.58 -25.99 40.18
CA ALA A 2 -0.11 -26.18 38.88
C ALA A 2 0.47 -25.37 37.69
N SER A 3 1.50 -24.53 37.91
CA SER A 3 2.07 -23.63 36.88
C SER A 3 3.29 -24.20 36.15
N MET A 4 3.95 -25.24 36.69
CA MET A 4 5.15 -25.83 36.07
C MET A 4 4.86 -26.87 34.98
N ASN A 5 3.65 -27.47 34.95
CA ASN A 5 3.33 -28.50 33.95
C ASN A 5 3.09 -27.92 32.54
N ARG A 6 2.59 -26.68 32.41
CA ARG A 6 2.31 -26.08 31.08
C ARG A 6 3.55 -25.67 30.30
N LEU A 7 4.68 -25.43 30.96
CA LEU A 7 5.95 -25.10 30.30
C LEU A 7 6.66 -26.35 29.75
N ARG A 8 6.49 -27.50 30.42
CA ARG A 8 7.03 -28.79 29.94
C ARG A 8 6.35 -29.24 28.65
N ASP A 9 5.03 -29.07 28.57
CA ASP A 9 4.24 -29.42 27.39
C ASP A 9 4.56 -28.52 26.17
N PHE A 10 5.00 -27.28 26.40
CA PHE A 10 5.40 -26.36 25.33
C PHE A 10 6.73 -26.73 24.67
N PHE A 11 7.67 -27.33 25.41
CA PHE A 11 8.97 -27.76 24.88
C PHE A 11 8.97 -29.19 24.31
N ALA A 12 8.03 -30.05 24.73
CA ALA A 12 7.88 -31.40 24.19
C ALA A 12 7.41 -31.41 22.71
N VAL A 13 6.72 -30.38 22.26
CA VAL A 13 6.25 -30.23 20.86
C VAL A 13 7.39 -29.89 19.88
N LEU A 14 8.55 -29.43 20.39
CA LEU A 14 9.69 -28.99 19.56
C LEU A 14 10.85 -29.98 19.50
N GLY A 15 10.75 -31.14 20.18
CA GLY A 15 11.76 -32.20 20.12
C GLY A 15 13.11 -31.86 20.79
N ASP A 16 13.10 -30.96 21.78
CA ASP A 16 14.30 -30.55 22.51
C ASP A 16 14.43 -31.30 23.86
N ASP A 17 15.58 -31.94 24.10
CA ASP A 17 15.93 -32.53 25.39
C ASP A 17 16.35 -31.45 26.41
N VAL A 18 15.70 -31.42 27.57
CA VAL A 18 15.99 -30.49 28.67
C VAL A 18 16.63 -31.25 29.84
N HIS A 19 17.88 -30.91 30.19
CA HIS A 19 18.53 -31.40 31.41
C HIS A 19 18.38 -30.42 32.57
N GLU A 20 17.96 -30.92 33.74
CA GLU A 20 17.89 -30.16 34.99
C GLU A 20 19.29 -30.00 35.61
N GLY A 21 19.77 -28.75 35.67
CA GLY A 21 20.94 -28.35 36.46
C GLY A 21 20.51 -27.62 37.75
N SER A 22 21.28 -27.80 38.82
CA SER A 22 21.02 -27.34 40.18
C SER A 22 20.81 -25.83 40.34
N LEU A 23 19.95 -25.49 41.30
CA LEU A 23 19.38 -24.17 41.56
C LEU A 23 20.37 -23.19 42.24
N SER A 24 20.48 -21.98 41.67
CA SER A 24 21.02 -20.76 42.31
C SER A 24 20.20 -19.55 41.79
N PRO A 25 20.01 -18.45 42.55
CA PRO A 25 18.87 -17.54 42.37
C PRO A 25 18.98 -16.55 41.19
N ALA A 26 19.87 -16.77 40.22
CA ALA A 26 19.94 -16.01 38.98
C ALA A 26 20.29 -16.93 37.80
N SER A 27 19.33 -17.73 37.34
CA SER A 27 19.53 -18.65 36.22
C SER A 27 19.30 -17.95 34.87
N THR A 28 20.37 -17.84 34.07
CA THR A 28 20.32 -17.43 32.67
C THR A 28 20.25 -18.68 31.80
N TRP A 29 19.23 -18.79 30.94
CA TRP A 29 19.11 -19.91 30.00
C TRP A 29 19.80 -19.59 28.68
N THR A 30 20.62 -20.50 28.17
CA THR A 30 21.25 -20.38 26.84
C THR A 30 21.04 -21.66 26.05
N SER A 31 20.42 -21.56 24.88
CA SER A 31 20.36 -22.65 23.89
C SER A 31 21.24 -22.29 22.68
N ARG A 32 21.95 -23.28 22.13
CA ARG A 32 22.77 -23.13 20.92
C ARG A 32 22.24 -24.03 19.79
N ARG A 33 21.25 -23.53 19.06
CA ARG A 33 21.08 -23.78 17.62
C ARG A 33 20.62 -22.48 16.94
N GLY A 34 21.25 -22.11 15.82
CA GLY A 34 20.81 -20.98 14.98
C GLY A 34 21.23 -19.57 15.39
N GLY A 35 22.19 -19.37 16.31
CA GLY A 35 22.81 -18.06 16.55
C GLY A 35 21.94 -17.00 17.28
N CYS A 36 20.73 -17.34 17.73
CA CYS A 36 19.89 -16.44 18.52
C CYS A 36 20.20 -16.53 20.02
N ARG A 37 20.26 -15.37 20.70
CA ARG A 37 20.33 -15.28 22.17
C ARG A 37 19.01 -14.76 22.70
N VAL A 38 18.36 -15.50 23.60
CA VAL A 38 17.16 -15.06 24.32
C VAL A 38 17.56 -14.75 25.75
N ARG A 39 17.17 -13.58 26.27
CA ARG A 39 17.28 -13.25 27.71
C ARG A 39 15.88 -13.11 28.28
N VAL A 40 15.64 -13.77 29.41
CA VAL A 40 14.42 -13.62 30.20
C VAL A 40 14.84 -13.05 31.54
N ALA A 41 14.26 -11.92 31.94
CA ALA A 41 14.48 -11.32 33.25
C ALA A 41 13.21 -11.43 34.09
N ARG A 42 13.37 -11.74 35.38
CA ARG A 42 12.26 -11.81 36.35
C ARG A 42 12.16 -10.46 37.07
N CYS A 43 10.96 -9.88 37.12
CA CYS A 43 10.65 -8.72 37.95
C CYS A 43 9.75 -9.19 39.10
N GLU A 44 10.13 -8.97 40.36
CA GLU A 44 9.46 -9.58 41.52
C GLU A 44 8.28 -8.77 42.09
N SER A 45 7.92 -7.63 41.51
CA SER A 45 6.88 -6.75 42.10
C SER A 45 5.48 -6.86 41.50
N VAL A 46 5.30 -7.49 40.34
CA VAL A 46 3.98 -7.73 39.74
C VAL A 46 4.08 -9.01 38.92
N GLY A 47 3.24 -10.01 39.20
CA GLY A 47 3.29 -11.34 38.56
C GLY A 47 2.96 -11.33 37.06
N ILE A 48 3.77 -10.68 36.23
CA ILE A 48 3.63 -10.57 34.78
C ILE A 48 4.97 -10.97 34.14
N TYR A 49 4.91 -11.93 33.22
CA TYR A 49 6.06 -12.33 32.40
C TYR A 49 6.08 -11.49 31.12
N ILE A 50 7.09 -10.64 30.95
CA ILE A 50 7.30 -9.91 29.68
C ILE A 50 8.42 -10.63 28.91
N SER A 51 8.05 -11.24 27.78
CA SER A 51 9.02 -11.77 26.82
C SER A 51 9.48 -10.65 25.89
N VAL A 52 10.71 -10.16 26.09
CA VAL A 52 11.33 -9.20 25.16
C VAL A 52 12.17 -9.98 24.15
N ARG A 53 11.70 -10.08 22.91
CA ARG A 53 12.50 -10.61 21.79
C ARG A 53 13.37 -9.48 21.22
N THR A 54 14.65 -9.46 21.59
CA THR A 54 15.64 -8.67 20.84
C THR A 54 16.27 -9.57 19.77
N VAL A 55 15.87 -9.39 18.51
CA VAL A 55 16.51 -10.07 17.38
C VAL A 55 17.71 -9.25 16.94
N VAL A 56 18.92 -9.71 17.26
CA VAL A 56 20.16 -9.16 16.70
C VAL A 56 20.57 -10.06 15.54
N CYS A 57 20.16 -9.70 14.32
CA CYS A 57 20.62 -10.36 13.11
C CYS A 57 22.04 -9.90 12.78
N ARG A 58 23.01 -10.81 12.88
CA ARG A 58 24.37 -10.60 12.38
C ARG A 58 24.38 -10.89 10.88
N ALA A 59 24.41 -9.86 10.05
CA ALA A 59 24.48 -10.01 8.60
C ALA A 59 25.83 -10.62 8.18
N THR A 60 25.80 -11.81 7.60
CA THR A 60 26.93 -12.37 6.84
C THR A 60 26.94 -11.76 5.45
N SER A 61 28.09 -11.22 5.06
CA SER A 61 28.35 -10.55 3.79
C SER A 61 28.08 -11.48 2.60
N HIS A 62 27.08 -11.14 1.78
CA HIS A 62 26.96 -11.60 0.41
C HIS A 62 26.93 -10.39 -0.53
N SER A 63 27.67 -10.54 -1.61
CA SER A 63 27.92 -9.61 -2.71
C SER A 63 26.73 -8.71 -3.05
N ARG A 64 26.90 -7.39 -2.86
CA ARG A 64 25.96 -6.36 -3.30
C ARG A 64 26.14 -6.12 -4.80
N SER A 65 25.13 -6.49 -5.61
CA SER A 65 24.90 -5.76 -6.86
C SER A 65 24.50 -4.33 -6.49
N ALA A 66 25.34 -3.38 -6.87
CA ALA A 66 25.12 -1.96 -6.65
C ALA A 66 23.98 -1.47 -7.54
N VAL A 67 22.75 -1.44 -7.01
CA VAL A 67 21.76 -0.47 -7.48
C VAL A 67 22.26 0.88 -6.98
N THR A 68 22.85 1.66 -7.89
CA THR A 68 23.22 3.05 -7.65
C THR A 68 21.96 3.84 -7.32
N SER A 69 21.65 3.94 -6.02
CA SER A 69 20.75 4.97 -5.49
C SER A 69 21.38 6.31 -5.82
N ARG A 70 20.94 6.91 -6.94
CA ARG A 70 21.38 8.23 -7.38
C ARG A 70 20.85 9.22 -6.34
N ARG A 71 21.72 9.57 -5.39
CA ARG A 71 21.41 10.53 -4.33
C ARG A 71 20.98 11.83 -5.00
N MET A 72 19.71 12.19 -4.86
CA MET A 72 19.19 13.43 -5.43
C MET A 72 20.01 14.62 -4.93
N SER A 73 20.42 15.48 -5.85
CA SER A 73 21.14 16.72 -5.53
C SER A 73 20.30 17.59 -4.61
N SER A 74 20.92 18.15 -3.57
CA SER A 74 20.27 18.92 -2.50
C SER A 74 19.74 20.30 -2.92
N HIS A 75 19.51 20.53 -4.21
CA HIS A 75 18.91 21.77 -4.69
C HIS A 75 17.41 21.73 -4.38
N GLY A 76 16.90 22.79 -3.75
CA GLY A 76 15.48 22.93 -3.52
C GLY A 76 14.76 23.04 -4.86
N PHE A 77 13.78 22.18 -5.10
CA PHE A 77 12.90 22.35 -6.24
C PHE A 77 11.88 23.44 -5.90
N THR A 78 11.65 24.36 -6.85
CA THR A 78 10.78 25.53 -6.65
C THR A 78 9.55 25.52 -7.55
N SER A 79 9.36 24.49 -8.37
CA SER A 79 8.21 24.38 -9.26
C SER A 79 7.73 22.94 -9.41
N PHE A 80 6.44 22.78 -9.72
CA PHE A 80 5.82 21.49 -10.03
C PHE A 80 6.62 20.72 -11.08
N ARG A 81 6.91 21.35 -12.23
CA ARG A 81 7.60 20.72 -13.35
C ARG A 81 8.97 20.17 -12.96
N ALA A 82 9.71 20.89 -12.11
CA ALA A 82 11.03 20.46 -11.67
C ALA A 82 10.97 19.23 -10.76
N ILE A 83 10.05 19.21 -9.78
CA ILE A 83 9.82 18.03 -8.92
C ILE A 83 9.34 16.84 -9.75
N TYR A 84 8.30 17.04 -10.56
CA TYR A 84 7.67 16.00 -11.37
C TYR A 84 8.67 15.33 -12.33
N SER A 85 9.39 16.14 -13.11
CA SER A 85 10.40 15.63 -14.06
C SER A 85 11.52 14.89 -13.34
N SER A 86 11.91 15.36 -12.15
CA SER A 86 12.97 14.75 -11.39
C SER A 86 12.55 13.41 -10.77
N LEU A 87 11.33 13.28 -10.26
CA LEU A 87 10.79 12.03 -9.73
C LEU A 87 10.69 10.97 -10.83
N LEU A 88 10.12 11.32 -11.99
CA LEU A 88 9.97 10.42 -13.13
C LEU A 88 11.30 9.98 -13.78
N SER A 89 12.35 10.78 -13.62
CA SER A 89 13.69 10.45 -14.14
C SER A 89 14.53 9.66 -13.15
N ALA A 90 14.28 9.81 -11.85
CA ALA A 90 15.07 9.19 -10.79
C ALA A 90 14.53 7.81 -10.36
N HIS A 91 13.21 7.59 -10.50
CA HIS A 91 12.53 6.42 -9.96
C HIS A 91 11.59 5.78 -11.00
N PRO A 92 11.45 4.44 -11.00
CA PRO A 92 10.38 3.79 -11.76
C PRO A 92 9.02 4.20 -11.19
N ALA A 93 7.98 4.19 -12.02
CA ALA A 93 6.63 4.46 -11.53
C ALA A 93 6.22 3.40 -10.49
N PRO A 94 5.54 3.82 -9.41
CA PRO A 94 5.22 2.94 -8.30
C PRO A 94 4.23 1.86 -8.76
N LEU A 95 4.48 0.62 -8.35
CA LEU A 95 3.68 -0.55 -8.70
C LEU A 95 3.23 -1.33 -7.48
N LEU A 96 4.16 -1.55 -6.57
CA LEU A 96 4.03 -2.33 -5.36
C LEU A 96 4.60 -1.53 -4.18
N PRO A 97 4.32 -1.98 -2.93
CA PRO A 97 4.65 -1.20 -1.75
C PRO A 97 6.13 -0.79 -1.72
N PRO A 98 6.42 0.52 -1.74
CA PRO A 98 7.76 0.99 -1.49
C PRO A 98 8.12 0.71 -0.02
N SER A 99 9.40 0.50 0.27
CA SER A 99 9.84 0.31 1.66
C SER A 99 9.77 1.61 2.46
N ASN A 100 10.04 2.75 1.82
CA ASN A 100 9.98 4.10 2.38
C ASN A 100 9.80 5.12 1.25
N ALA A 101 9.42 6.35 1.60
CA ALA A 101 9.48 7.49 0.69
C ALA A 101 10.90 7.68 0.11
N HIS A 102 10.99 8.07 -1.16
CA HIS A 102 12.26 8.28 -1.84
C HIS A 102 13.06 9.42 -1.21
N CYS A 103 12.39 10.51 -0.85
CA CYS A 103 13.01 11.64 -0.16
C CYS A 103 12.03 12.34 0.79
N ALA A 104 12.29 12.27 2.10
CA ALA A 104 11.49 12.96 3.11
C ALA A 104 11.52 14.50 2.95
N LYS A 105 12.59 15.07 2.39
CA LYS A 105 12.69 16.52 2.14
C LYS A 105 11.79 16.99 0.99
N LEU A 106 11.40 16.10 0.08
CA LEU A 106 10.48 16.47 -0.99
C LEU A 106 9.07 16.71 -0.45
N ALA A 107 8.66 16.07 0.64
CA ALA A 107 7.32 16.25 1.20
C ALA A 107 7.02 17.72 1.53
N SER A 108 7.93 18.42 2.21
CA SER A 108 7.75 19.84 2.51
C SER A 108 7.88 20.74 1.29
N GLN A 109 8.70 20.36 0.30
CA GLN A 109 8.81 21.11 -0.96
C GLN A 109 7.54 20.97 -1.81
N ILE A 110 6.96 19.78 -1.87
CA ILE A 110 5.70 19.50 -2.55
C ILE A 110 4.58 20.34 -1.93
N ALA A 111 4.41 20.29 -0.60
CA ALA A 111 3.41 21.08 0.11
C ALA A 111 3.62 22.59 -0.05
N ALA A 112 4.87 23.06 -0.12
CA ALA A 112 5.19 24.48 -0.32
C ALA A 112 4.78 25.02 -1.69
N LEU A 113 4.52 24.16 -2.69
CA LEU A 113 4.02 24.60 -3.99
C LEU A 113 2.55 25.05 -3.93
N GLN A 114 1.79 24.62 -2.90
CA GLN A 114 0.37 24.93 -2.72
C GLN A 114 -0.44 24.63 -3.99
N LEU A 115 -0.28 23.44 -4.55
CA LEU A 115 -0.95 23.04 -5.80
C LEU A 115 -2.42 22.66 -5.53
N HIS A 116 -3.15 22.37 -6.60
CA HIS A 116 -4.39 21.60 -6.45
C HIS A 116 -4.10 20.30 -5.67
N PRO A 117 -4.94 19.90 -4.69
CA PRO A 117 -4.71 18.71 -3.88
C PRO A 117 -4.49 17.43 -4.69
N THR A 118 -5.11 17.30 -5.86
CA THR A 118 -4.89 16.17 -6.78
C THR A 118 -3.45 16.14 -7.32
N LEU A 119 -2.90 17.27 -7.75
CA LEU A 119 -1.53 17.34 -8.26
C LEU A 119 -0.51 17.12 -7.14
N GLU A 120 -0.79 17.66 -5.96
CA GLU A 120 0.02 17.42 -4.76
C GLU A 120 0.04 15.93 -4.39
N ALA A 121 -1.12 15.28 -4.37
CA ALA A 121 -1.24 13.85 -4.10
C ALA A 121 -0.46 13.00 -5.12
N ALA A 122 -0.52 13.34 -6.41
CA ALA A 122 0.23 12.64 -7.45
C ALA A 122 1.75 12.74 -7.22
N LEU A 123 2.27 13.90 -6.81
CA LEU A 123 3.68 14.07 -6.46
C LEU A 123 4.07 13.24 -5.22
N HIS A 124 3.21 13.17 -4.21
CA HIS A 124 3.46 12.32 -3.04
C HIS A 124 3.48 10.83 -3.39
N ILE A 125 2.57 10.35 -4.25
CA ILE A 125 2.59 8.97 -4.76
C ILE A 125 3.89 8.68 -5.50
N LEU A 126 4.34 9.57 -6.40
CA LEU A 126 5.60 9.44 -7.11
C LEU A 126 6.84 9.51 -6.19
N ASN A 127 6.75 10.22 -5.07
CA ASN A 127 7.79 10.23 -4.04
C ASN A 127 7.70 9.04 -3.07
N ALA A 128 6.76 8.11 -3.26
CA ALA A 128 6.46 7.03 -2.32
C ALA A 128 6.10 7.52 -0.89
N ASP A 129 5.63 8.77 -0.77
CA ASP A 129 5.12 9.36 0.48
C ASP A 129 3.63 9.08 0.63
N LEU A 130 3.30 7.80 0.81
CA LEU A 130 1.92 7.32 0.83
C LEU A 130 1.05 7.93 1.94
N PRO A 131 1.55 8.19 3.17
CA PRO A 131 0.74 8.85 4.20
C PRO A 131 0.24 10.23 3.79
N SER A 132 1.10 11.06 3.20
CA SER A 132 0.71 12.38 2.69
C SER A 132 -0.29 12.28 1.53
N ALA A 133 -0.05 11.34 0.60
CA ALA A 133 -1.00 11.07 -0.48
C ALA A 133 -2.38 10.65 0.04
N HIS A 134 -2.41 9.70 0.99
CA HIS A 134 -3.64 9.21 1.62
C HIS A 134 -4.41 10.33 2.33
N PHE A 135 -3.68 11.24 3.01
CA PHE A 135 -4.28 12.41 3.66
C PHE A 135 -4.98 13.33 2.66
N LEU A 136 -4.46 13.49 1.45
CA LEU A 136 -5.07 14.34 0.44
C LEU A 136 -6.26 13.65 -0.23
N VAL A 137 -6.09 12.43 -0.74
CA VAL A 137 -7.14 11.74 -1.53
C VAL A 137 -8.37 11.36 -0.72
N ARG A 138 -8.27 11.21 0.61
CA ARG A 138 -9.44 11.02 1.48
C ARG A 138 -10.40 12.21 1.54
N HIS A 139 -10.03 13.36 0.98
CA HIS A 139 -10.91 14.53 0.85
C HIS A 139 -11.48 14.67 -0.57
N MET A 140 -11.22 13.70 -1.45
CA MET A 140 -11.63 13.65 -2.85
C MET A 140 -12.17 12.25 -3.20
N GLN A 141 -13.06 11.73 -2.35
CA GLN A 141 -13.53 10.33 -2.39
C GLN A 141 -14.79 10.10 -3.24
N SER A 142 -15.34 11.14 -3.85
CA SER A 142 -16.56 11.02 -4.65
C SER A 142 -16.59 12.04 -5.79
N ALA A 143 -17.48 11.80 -6.75
CA ALA A 143 -17.78 12.77 -7.79
C ALA A 143 -18.16 14.12 -7.14
N PRO A 144 -17.77 15.26 -7.75
CA PRO A 144 -17.12 15.37 -9.07
C PRO A 144 -15.59 15.20 -9.08
N ALA A 145 -14.93 14.88 -7.95
CA ALA A 145 -13.46 14.79 -7.86
C ALA A 145 -12.89 13.46 -8.37
N VAL A 146 -13.22 13.10 -9.61
CA VAL A 146 -12.88 11.82 -10.23
C VAL A 146 -11.37 11.60 -10.40
N GLU A 147 -10.59 12.67 -10.53
CA GLU A 147 -9.12 12.59 -10.54
C GLU A 147 -8.56 12.14 -9.18
N GLY A 148 -9.14 12.66 -8.08
CA GLY A 148 -8.79 12.25 -6.72
C GLY A 148 -9.20 10.81 -6.44
N MET A 149 -10.37 10.39 -6.92
CA MET A 149 -10.83 9.00 -6.84
C MET A 149 -9.88 8.04 -7.58
N LEU A 150 -9.41 8.40 -8.77
CA LEU A 150 -8.45 7.57 -9.52
C LEU A 150 -7.10 7.50 -8.81
N LEU A 151 -6.60 8.62 -8.27
CA LEU A 151 -5.38 8.61 -7.45
C LEU A 151 -5.54 7.75 -6.20
N HIS A 152 -6.73 7.68 -5.60
CA HIS A 152 -7.02 6.79 -4.47
C HIS A 152 -6.91 5.32 -4.87
N GLY A 153 -7.45 4.95 -6.03
CA GLY A 153 -7.27 3.62 -6.60
C GLY A 153 -5.79 3.28 -6.87
N ILE A 154 -5.04 4.22 -7.46
CA ILE A 154 -3.60 4.09 -7.69
C ILE A 154 -2.86 3.90 -6.37
N LEU A 155 -3.19 4.69 -5.35
CA LEU A 155 -2.60 4.61 -4.02
C LEU A 155 -2.78 3.21 -3.42
N HIS A 156 -4.01 2.68 -3.39
CA HIS A 156 -4.27 1.34 -2.87
C HIS A 156 -3.58 0.24 -3.68
N ARG A 157 -3.48 0.39 -5.02
CA ARG A 157 -2.65 -0.52 -5.83
C ARG A 157 -1.21 -0.51 -5.36
N VAL A 158 -0.61 0.68 -5.16
CA VAL A 158 0.76 0.83 -4.69
C VAL A 158 0.94 0.26 -3.28
N GLU A 159 -0.08 0.34 -2.42
CA GLU A 159 -0.10 -0.31 -1.09
C GLU A 159 -0.30 -1.84 -1.18
N GLY A 160 -0.60 -2.36 -2.36
CA GLY A 160 -0.85 -3.78 -2.61
C GLY A 160 -2.26 -4.23 -2.21
N ASP A 161 -3.17 -3.30 -1.94
CA ASP A 161 -4.60 -3.51 -1.71
C ASP A 161 -5.36 -3.43 -3.04
N LEU A 162 -5.27 -4.50 -3.81
CA LEU A 162 -5.80 -4.55 -5.17
C LEU A 162 -7.32 -4.66 -5.21
N ASP A 163 -7.96 -5.22 -4.18
CA ASP A 163 -9.41 -5.31 -4.11
C ASP A 163 -10.04 -3.91 -3.99
N ASN A 164 -9.50 -3.06 -3.10
CA ASN A 164 -9.94 -1.66 -3.01
C ASN A 164 -9.57 -0.87 -4.27
N ALA A 165 -8.39 -1.11 -4.86
CA ALA A 165 -8.03 -0.47 -6.13
C ALA A 165 -9.07 -0.77 -7.23
N ARG A 166 -9.53 -2.01 -7.38
CA ARG A 166 -10.56 -2.38 -8.38
C ARG A 166 -11.87 -1.66 -8.16
N ALA A 167 -12.29 -1.50 -6.90
CA ALA A 167 -13.52 -0.78 -6.55
C ALA A 167 -13.44 0.68 -7.01
N TRP A 168 -12.33 1.37 -6.70
CA TRP A 168 -12.09 2.75 -7.13
C TRP A 168 -12.05 2.89 -8.65
N TYR A 169 -11.38 1.98 -9.36
CA TYR A 169 -11.32 2.02 -10.82
C TYR A 169 -12.70 1.87 -11.44
N SER A 170 -13.52 0.97 -10.88
CA SER A 170 -14.89 0.77 -11.33
C SER A 170 -15.74 2.03 -11.09
N ASP A 171 -15.58 2.70 -9.94
CA ASP A 171 -16.30 3.94 -9.66
C ASP A 171 -15.88 5.08 -10.60
N VAL A 172 -14.58 5.21 -10.88
CA VAL A 172 -14.10 6.22 -11.83
C VAL A 172 -14.52 5.92 -13.26
N ALA A 173 -14.55 4.65 -13.68
CA ALA A 173 -15.07 4.26 -14.99
C ALA A 173 -16.53 4.70 -15.19
N ARG A 174 -17.34 4.66 -14.12
CA ARG A 174 -18.75 5.08 -14.13
C ARG A 174 -18.94 6.60 -14.00
N GLU A 175 -18.33 7.21 -13.00
CA GLU A 175 -18.54 8.62 -12.65
C GLU A 175 -17.63 9.60 -13.43
N GLY A 176 -16.47 9.11 -13.89
CA GLY A 176 -15.42 9.88 -14.57
C GLY A 176 -15.02 9.27 -15.91
N ALA A 177 -16.00 8.77 -16.67
CA ALA A 177 -15.80 7.99 -17.89
C ALA A 177 -14.85 8.64 -18.90
N GLU A 178 -14.87 9.98 -19.05
CA GLU A 178 -13.96 10.69 -19.96
C GLU A 178 -12.49 10.57 -19.53
N LEU A 179 -12.20 10.84 -18.25
CA LEU A 179 -10.87 10.66 -17.67
C LEU A 179 -10.45 9.19 -17.75
N TYR A 180 -11.33 8.28 -17.34
CA TYR A 180 -11.02 6.85 -17.33
C TYR A 180 -10.70 6.35 -18.74
N ALA A 181 -11.53 6.72 -19.73
CA ALA A 181 -11.31 6.36 -21.13
C ALA A 181 -10.03 6.97 -21.71
N ARG A 182 -9.61 8.15 -21.26
CA ARG A 182 -8.33 8.72 -21.67
C ARG A 182 -7.14 7.91 -21.12
N VAL A 183 -7.26 7.38 -19.91
CA VAL A 183 -6.19 6.64 -19.22
C VAL A 183 -6.11 5.18 -19.70
N TRP A 184 -7.26 4.53 -19.82
CA TRP A 184 -7.38 3.08 -20.04
C TRP A 184 -8.04 2.69 -21.37
N GLY A 185 -8.52 3.66 -22.14
CA GLY A 185 -9.37 3.39 -23.30
C GLY A 185 -10.82 3.12 -22.91
N GLY A 186 -11.69 3.03 -23.91
CA GLY A 186 -13.09 2.65 -23.72
C GLY A 186 -13.32 1.14 -23.91
N GLY A 187 -14.43 0.64 -23.35
CA GLY A 187 -14.93 -0.71 -23.56
C GLY A 187 -14.41 -1.76 -22.57
N GLY A 188 -15.08 -2.91 -22.56
CA GLY A 188 -14.95 -3.91 -21.50
C GLY A 188 -15.81 -3.60 -20.28
N ALA A 189 -15.85 -4.54 -19.34
CA ALA A 189 -16.59 -4.44 -18.09
C ALA A 189 -15.63 -4.20 -16.92
N THR A 190 -16.08 -3.43 -15.93
CA THR A 190 -15.38 -3.29 -14.66
C THR A 190 -15.66 -4.48 -13.75
N PHE A 191 -14.92 -4.60 -12.64
CA PHE A 191 -15.21 -5.65 -11.66
C PHE A 191 -16.62 -5.50 -11.08
N LYS A 192 -17.09 -4.27 -10.84
CA LYS A 192 -18.45 -4.03 -10.33
C LYS A 192 -19.53 -4.44 -11.34
N ASP A 193 -19.34 -4.14 -12.63
CA ASP A 193 -20.30 -4.54 -13.67
C ASP A 193 -20.47 -6.07 -13.72
N LEU A 194 -19.35 -6.79 -13.58
CA LEU A 194 -19.35 -8.24 -13.58
C LEU A 194 -19.89 -8.83 -12.27
N ASP A 195 -19.55 -8.25 -11.11
CA ASP A 195 -20.02 -8.71 -9.79
C ASP A 195 -21.52 -8.45 -9.59
N GLU A 196 -22.05 -7.34 -10.10
CA GLU A 196 -23.50 -7.07 -10.13
C GLU A 196 -24.23 -8.13 -10.97
N GLY A 197 -23.71 -8.46 -12.16
CA GLY A 197 -24.24 -9.56 -12.97
C GLY A 197 -24.08 -10.95 -12.33
N VAL A 198 -23.05 -11.16 -11.50
CA VAL A 198 -22.85 -12.41 -10.74
C VAL A 198 -23.76 -12.49 -9.54
N ARG A 199 -24.03 -11.41 -8.81
CA ARG A 199 -25.00 -11.44 -7.69
C ARG A 199 -26.38 -11.86 -8.16
N GLU A 200 -26.75 -11.54 -9.40
CA GLU A 200 -27.96 -12.07 -10.03
C GLU A 200 -27.88 -13.57 -10.34
N ALA A 201 -26.70 -14.11 -10.65
CA ALA A 201 -26.48 -15.52 -11.02
C ALA A 201 -26.03 -16.45 -9.86
N ALA A 202 -25.37 -15.93 -8.82
CA ALA A 202 -24.64 -16.65 -7.77
C ALA A 202 -25.52 -17.15 -6.63
N PHE A 203 -26.84 -17.01 -6.73
CA PHE A 203 -27.78 -17.77 -5.90
C PHE A 203 -27.74 -19.28 -6.24
N ALA A 204 -26.97 -19.71 -7.24
CA ALA A 204 -26.98 -21.07 -7.76
C ALA A 204 -25.76 -21.95 -7.38
N PHE A 205 -24.51 -21.46 -7.42
CA PHE A 205 -23.32 -22.31 -7.25
C PHE A 205 -22.15 -21.56 -6.62
N GLY A 206 -21.76 -21.92 -5.39
CA GLY A 206 -20.71 -21.25 -4.61
C GLY A 206 -19.30 -21.44 -5.16
N GLU A 207 -18.94 -20.73 -6.23
CA GLU A 207 -17.64 -20.83 -6.90
C GLU A 207 -16.71 -19.62 -6.69
N ARG A 208 -15.42 -19.92 -6.91
CA ARG A 208 -14.24 -19.06 -6.76
C ARG A 208 -14.34 -17.82 -7.67
N ARG A 209 -13.84 -16.65 -7.25
CA ARG A 209 -13.81 -15.41 -8.07
C ARG A 209 -13.22 -15.68 -9.47
N GLU A 210 -14.06 -15.76 -10.49
CA GLU A 210 -13.71 -16.07 -11.89
C GLU A 210 -12.94 -14.95 -12.63
N TYR A 211 -12.68 -13.83 -11.97
CA TYR A 211 -12.11 -12.61 -12.57
C TYR A 211 -10.61 -12.43 -12.33
N GLY A 212 -9.95 -13.38 -11.64
CA GLY A 212 -8.50 -13.35 -11.45
C GLY A 212 -7.73 -13.55 -12.76
N SER A 213 -6.42 -13.32 -12.73
CA SER A 213 -5.55 -13.56 -13.89
C SER A 213 -5.66 -15.03 -14.34
N GLY A 214 -5.98 -15.26 -15.61
CA GLY A 214 -6.28 -16.57 -16.19
C GLY A 214 -7.70 -17.09 -15.93
N GLY A 215 -8.58 -16.27 -15.37
CA GLY A 215 -10.00 -16.61 -15.16
C GLY A 215 -10.81 -16.58 -16.45
N ALA A 216 -11.89 -17.36 -16.51
CA ALA A 216 -12.72 -17.55 -17.71
C ALA A 216 -13.27 -16.23 -18.29
N ARG A 217 -13.48 -15.24 -17.43
CA ARG A 217 -14.07 -13.94 -17.79
C ARG A 217 -13.06 -12.79 -17.85
N GLU A 218 -11.75 -13.07 -17.76
CA GLU A 218 -10.72 -12.02 -17.84
C GLU A 218 -10.75 -11.27 -19.18
N GLY A 219 -11.15 -11.93 -20.27
CA GLY A 219 -11.30 -11.30 -21.58
C GLY A 219 -12.41 -10.24 -21.65
N GLU A 220 -13.37 -10.27 -20.72
CA GLU A 220 -14.46 -9.30 -20.63
C GLU A 220 -14.06 -8.02 -19.88
N LEU A 221 -13.03 -8.10 -19.03
CA LEU A 221 -12.59 -6.98 -18.21
C LEU A 221 -12.03 -5.84 -19.06
N ASP A 222 -12.21 -4.59 -18.63
CA ASP A 222 -11.55 -3.44 -19.24
C ASP A 222 -10.01 -3.47 -19.07
N ALA A 223 -9.31 -2.53 -19.73
CA ALA A 223 -7.84 -2.50 -19.67
C ALA A 223 -7.27 -2.17 -18.27
N GLY A 224 -7.94 -1.31 -17.50
CA GLY A 224 -7.53 -0.96 -16.14
C GLY A 224 -7.66 -2.15 -15.17
N GLN A 225 -8.76 -2.89 -15.26
CA GLN A 225 -9.00 -4.09 -14.46
C GLN A 225 -8.04 -5.22 -14.83
N ARG A 226 -7.76 -5.43 -16.12
CA ARG A 226 -6.72 -6.38 -16.57
C ARG A 226 -5.33 -5.99 -16.11
N PHE A 227 -5.04 -4.69 -16.08
CA PHE A 227 -3.78 -4.20 -15.51
C PHE A 227 -3.68 -4.55 -14.01
N LEU A 228 -4.74 -4.35 -13.22
CA LEU A 228 -4.75 -4.75 -11.81
C LEU A 228 -4.61 -6.27 -11.63
N ASN A 229 -5.20 -7.10 -12.50
CA ASN A 229 -4.95 -8.55 -12.54
C ASN A 229 -3.48 -8.88 -12.78
N ALA A 230 -2.85 -8.21 -13.74
CA ALA A 230 -1.45 -8.45 -14.06
C ALA A 230 -0.52 -8.02 -12.91
N VAL A 231 -0.83 -6.92 -12.21
CA VAL A 231 -0.12 -6.51 -10.99
C VAL A 231 -0.31 -7.52 -9.86
N GLN A 232 -1.51 -8.07 -9.69
CA GLN A 232 -1.79 -9.12 -8.71
C GLN A 232 -0.95 -10.37 -8.98
N ALA A 233 -1.01 -10.88 -10.22
CA ALA A 233 -0.22 -12.04 -10.63
C ALA A 233 1.27 -11.79 -10.43
N PHE A 234 1.77 -10.60 -10.81
CA PHE A 234 3.16 -10.23 -10.60
C PHE A 234 3.56 -10.24 -9.11
N LYS A 235 2.71 -9.69 -8.23
CA LYS A 235 2.91 -9.70 -6.77
C LYS A 235 2.95 -11.12 -6.19
N GLU A 236 2.12 -12.02 -6.70
CA GLU A 236 2.01 -13.40 -6.23
C GLU A 236 3.16 -14.30 -6.74
N THR A 237 3.79 -13.94 -7.86
CA THR A 237 4.96 -14.68 -8.38
C THR A 237 6.25 -14.34 -7.63
N ARG A 238 7.20 -15.30 -7.60
CA ARG A 238 8.59 -15.04 -7.13
C ARG A 238 9.32 -13.97 -7.97
N ALA A 239 8.80 -13.58 -9.14
CA ALA A 239 9.37 -12.53 -10.00
C ALA A 239 9.16 -11.13 -9.44
N GLY A 240 8.09 -10.89 -8.65
CA GLY A 240 7.90 -9.67 -7.89
C GLY A 240 9.07 -9.33 -6.95
N ALA A 241 9.84 -10.34 -6.55
CA ALA A 241 11.00 -10.18 -5.68
C ALA A 241 12.35 -9.97 -6.41
N ARG A 242 12.43 -10.16 -7.73
CA ARG A 242 13.72 -10.18 -8.46
C ARG A 242 13.84 -9.20 -9.62
N GLY A 243 12.75 -8.58 -10.06
CA GLY A 243 12.76 -7.73 -11.25
C GLY A 243 12.92 -8.58 -12.52
N GLY A 244 12.05 -8.34 -13.49
CA GLY A 244 12.03 -9.06 -14.77
C GLY A 244 11.26 -8.26 -15.80
N GLU A 245 11.24 -8.74 -17.05
CA GLU A 245 10.61 -8.05 -18.17
C GLU A 245 9.13 -7.72 -17.92
N ASP A 246 8.41 -8.60 -17.21
CA ASP A 246 7.04 -8.36 -16.76
C ASP A 246 6.91 -7.17 -15.82
N GLY A 247 7.83 -7.05 -14.85
CA GLY A 247 7.85 -5.93 -13.90
C GLY A 247 8.16 -4.60 -14.60
N GLU A 248 9.09 -4.60 -15.57
CA GLU A 248 9.38 -3.41 -16.36
C GLU A 248 8.22 -3.01 -17.26
N ARG A 249 7.54 -3.98 -17.88
CA ARG A 249 6.32 -3.72 -18.66
C ARG A 249 5.24 -3.09 -17.79
N LEU A 250 4.95 -3.68 -16.63
CA LEU A 250 3.97 -3.13 -15.70
C LEU A 250 4.38 -1.73 -15.22
N ALA A 251 5.68 -1.48 -15.01
CA ALA A 251 6.16 -0.18 -14.55
C ALA A 251 5.97 0.89 -15.63
N ARG A 252 6.14 0.54 -16.92
CA ARG A 252 5.81 1.42 -18.04
C ARG A 252 4.32 1.71 -18.13
N GLU A 253 3.47 0.71 -17.89
CA GLU A 253 2.02 0.90 -17.88
C GLU A 253 1.56 1.78 -16.70
N SER A 254 2.08 1.55 -15.50
CA SER A 254 1.86 2.42 -14.32
C SER A 254 2.34 3.85 -14.57
N ARG A 255 3.48 4.00 -15.26
CA ARG A 255 4.00 5.30 -15.66
C ARG A 255 3.05 6.01 -16.62
N ARG A 256 2.61 5.33 -17.69
CA ARG A 256 1.65 5.88 -18.66
C ARG A 256 0.39 6.37 -17.96
N GLU A 257 -0.15 5.57 -17.05
CA GLU A 257 -1.34 5.92 -16.29
C GLU A 257 -1.16 7.22 -15.50
N ILE A 258 -0.11 7.31 -14.67
CA ILE A 258 0.16 8.49 -13.84
C ILE A 258 0.48 9.70 -14.73
N GLU A 259 1.24 9.52 -15.82
CA GLU A 259 1.55 10.60 -16.76
C GLU A 259 0.28 11.15 -17.42
N THR A 260 -0.62 10.30 -17.91
CA THR A 260 -1.89 10.72 -18.52
C THR A 260 -2.81 11.42 -17.51
N LEU A 261 -2.92 10.89 -16.29
CA LEU A 261 -3.72 11.49 -15.22
C LEU A 261 -3.15 12.85 -14.80
N VAL A 262 -1.83 12.96 -14.64
CA VAL A 262 -1.18 14.23 -14.30
C VAL A 262 -1.34 15.23 -15.43
N GLU A 263 -1.18 14.83 -16.69
CA GLU A 263 -1.40 15.71 -17.84
C GLU A 263 -2.83 16.25 -17.84
N TRP A 264 -3.83 15.39 -17.63
CA TRP A 264 -5.22 15.78 -17.47
C TRP A 264 -5.41 16.81 -16.36
N CYS A 265 -4.85 16.54 -15.17
CA CYS A 265 -4.91 17.45 -14.04
C CYS A 265 -4.26 18.80 -14.34
N VAL A 266 -3.09 18.81 -14.99
CA VAL A 266 -2.40 20.04 -15.38
C VAL A 266 -3.24 20.85 -16.38
N GLN A 267 -3.89 20.20 -17.35
CA GLN A 267 -4.78 20.87 -18.30
C GLN A 267 -6.00 21.49 -17.62
N ARG A 268 -6.55 20.81 -16.60
CA ARG A 268 -7.78 21.23 -15.90
C ARG A 268 -7.52 22.28 -14.80
N PHE A 269 -6.45 22.11 -14.05
CA PHE A 269 -6.17 22.83 -12.80
C PHE A 269 -5.02 23.83 -12.92
N GLY A 270 -4.16 23.67 -13.93
CA GLY A 270 -2.89 24.39 -13.99
C GLY A 270 -1.88 23.91 -12.95
N THR A 271 -0.72 24.57 -12.90
CA THR A 271 0.37 24.26 -11.94
C THR A 271 0.77 25.45 -11.09
N GLU A 272 -0.02 26.51 -11.15
CA GLU A 272 0.17 27.71 -10.34
C GLU A 272 -0.28 27.46 -8.90
N THR A 273 0.16 28.34 -8.00
CA THR A 273 -0.28 28.31 -6.60
C THR A 273 -1.79 28.48 -6.49
N TRP A 274 -2.43 27.53 -5.81
CA TRP A 274 -3.84 27.49 -5.52
C TRP A 274 -4.08 27.90 -4.06
N ALA A 275 -4.26 29.20 -3.83
CA ALA A 275 -4.37 29.77 -2.49
C ALA A 275 -5.61 29.31 -1.69
N ASP A 276 -6.70 28.96 -2.39
CA ASP A 276 -7.94 28.47 -1.77
C ASP A 276 -8.42 27.15 -2.38
N ALA A 277 -8.04 26.04 -1.75
CA ALA A 277 -8.39 24.70 -2.21
C ALA A 277 -9.73 24.17 -1.67
N ARG A 278 -10.58 25.01 -1.05
CA ARG A 278 -11.85 24.55 -0.45
C ARG A 278 -12.77 23.87 -1.44
N ASP A 279 -12.80 24.36 -2.68
CA ASP A 279 -13.66 23.82 -3.75
C ASP A 279 -13.13 22.50 -4.34
N ALA A 280 -11.87 22.16 -4.05
CA ALA A 280 -11.30 20.87 -4.43
C ALA A 280 -11.78 19.72 -3.54
N TRP A 281 -12.24 20.03 -2.33
CA TRP A 281 -12.62 19.04 -1.34
C TRP A 281 -14.08 18.69 -1.51
N VAL A 282 -14.34 17.41 -1.79
CA VAL A 282 -15.71 16.91 -1.89
C VAL A 282 -16.10 16.40 -0.50
N ARG A 283 -17.15 17.00 0.07
CA ARG A 283 -17.71 16.49 1.32
C ARG A 283 -18.17 15.06 1.09
N ASN A 284 -17.74 14.16 1.96
CA ASN A 284 -18.29 12.82 2.02
C ASN A 284 -19.82 12.89 2.14
N GLY A 285 -20.54 11.99 1.47
CA GLY A 285 -21.97 11.79 1.74
C GLY A 285 -22.19 11.50 3.22
N GLU A 286 -23.36 11.87 3.75
CA GLU A 286 -23.67 11.78 5.19
C GLU A 286 -23.42 10.38 5.76
N GLU A 287 -23.65 9.33 4.97
CA GLU A 287 -23.39 7.93 5.37
C GLU A 287 -21.91 7.61 5.52
N VAL A 288 -21.05 8.07 4.60
CA VAL A 288 -19.59 7.88 4.67
C VAL A 288 -19.00 8.71 5.79
N GLN A 289 -19.50 9.93 5.97
CA GLN A 289 -19.12 10.79 7.09
C GLN A 289 -19.50 10.14 8.43
N LYS A 290 -20.71 9.60 8.54
CA LYS A 290 -21.18 8.88 9.73
C LYS A 290 -20.37 7.62 10.01
N MET A 291 -20.05 6.81 8.99
CA MET A 291 -19.18 5.63 9.18
C MET A 291 -17.77 6.04 9.62
N SER A 292 -17.20 7.09 9.03
CA SER A 292 -15.91 7.65 9.45
C SER A 292 -15.96 8.14 10.90
N ASP A 293 -16.99 8.89 11.28
CA ASP A 293 -17.15 9.45 12.61
C ASP A 293 -17.45 8.35 13.65
N GLU A 294 -18.17 7.29 13.29
CA GLU A 294 -18.37 6.10 14.12
C GLU A 294 -17.06 5.31 14.34
N MET A 295 -16.18 5.28 13.35
CA MET A 295 -14.87 4.62 13.46
C MET A 295 -13.85 5.45 14.27
N VAL A 296 -14.00 6.77 14.31
CA VAL A 296 -13.10 7.70 15.04
C VAL A 296 -13.62 8.02 16.45
N GLY A 297 -14.94 8.14 16.62
CA GLY A 297 -15.60 8.56 17.85
C GLY A 297 -16.47 7.48 18.54
N GLY A 298 -16.72 6.34 17.89
CA GLY A 298 -17.54 5.27 18.44
C GLY A 298 -16.76 4.26 19.28
N ASP A 299 -17.30 3.92 20.45
CA ASP A 299 -16.85 2.84 21.34
C ASP A 299 -16.73 1.44 20.69
N LYS A 300 -17.07 1.30 19.40
CA LYS A 300 -16.95 0.06 18.62
C LYS A 300 -15.55 -0.18 18.04
N GLY A 301 -14.62 0.77 18.18
CA GLY A 301 -13.25 0.71 17.65
C GLY A 301 -12.15 0.40 18.67
N ARG A 302 -12.46 0.08 19.93
CA ARG A 302 -11.42 -0.21 20.92
C ARG A 302 -10.82 -1.60 20.64
N ARG A 303 -9.63 -1.64 20.00
CA ARG A 303 -8.72 -2.78 20.15
C ARG A 303 -8.38 -2.87 21.64
N THR A 304 -8.92 -3.88 22.32
CA THR A 304 -8.41 -4.32 23.61
C THR A 304 -6.99 -4.85 23.39
N PHE A 305 -6.02 -4.14 23.96
CA PHE A 305 -4.63 -4.59 24.07
C PHE A 305 -4.48 -5.55 25.26
#